data_AF-A0A656JVE9-F1
#
_entry.id   AF-A0A656JVE9-F1
#
_cell.length_a   1.000
_cell.length_b   1.000
_cell.length_c   1.000
_cell.angle_alpha   90.00
_cell.angle_beta   90.00
_cell.angle_gamma   90.00
#
_symmetry.space_group_name_H-M   'P 1'
#
loop_
_entity.id
_entity.type
_entity.pdbx_description
1 polymer ?
#
loop_
_entity_poly.entity_id
_entity_poly.type
_entity_poly.pdbx_seq_one_letter_code
_entity_poly.pdbx_strand_id
1 'polypeptide(L)'
;MSDNTLPPSASVPRPEVKRRRLSVSLIWLVPIIAAIIGASMAFHDWMNIGPKITVSFLTAEGLEANKTQVKYKNVVIGMVTEISLSDDRTHVLANIELNTSASPFTRIDSQYWVVRPRIGAHGVSGVDTLLSGAFIGADAGSSDETKTSFTGLETPPP
;
A
#
# COMPACT_ATOMS: atom_id res chain seq x y z
N MET A 1 -25.03 -76.28 58.99
CA MET A 1 -25.30 -74.89 59.39
C MET A 1 -23.94 -74.22 59.50
N SER A 2 -23.42 -73.57 58.47
CA SER A 2 -23.94 -72.35 57.84
C SER A 2 -24.19 -71.28 58.89
N ASP A 3 -23.23 -70.38 59.08
CA ASP A 3 -23.47 -68.99 58.67
C ASP A 3 -22.12 -68.29 58.46
N ASN A 4 -21.88 -67.95 57.20
CA ASN A 4 -20.72 -67.20 56.74
C ASN A 4 -21.23 -65.80 56.42
N THR A 5 -21.26 -64.90 57.40
CA THR A 5 -21.67 -63.50 57.19
C THR A 5 -20.42 -62.62 57.14
N LEU A 6 -20.00 -62.32 55.91
CA LEU A 6 -18.91 -61.38 55.62
C LEU A 6 -19.27 -59.97 56.10
N PRO A 7 -18.31 -59.21 56.67
CA PRO A 7 -18.55 -57.85 57.16
C PRO A 7 -18.86 -56.87 56.02
N PRO A 8 -19.64 -55.81 56.27
CA PRO A 8 -20.05 -54.86 55.24
C PRO A 8 -18.84 -54.07 54.72
N SER A 9 -18.71 -54.02 53.39
CA SER A 9 -17.67 -53.28 52.69
C SER A 9 -17.83 -51.77 52.90
N ALA A 10 -16.84 -51.14 53.54
CA ALA A 10 -16.78 -49.70 53.72
C ALA A 10 -16.79 -48.96 52.37
N SER A 11 -17.75 -48.06 52.18
CA SER A 11 -17.84 -47.20 51.00
C SER A 11 -16.83 -46.05 51.11
N VAL A 12 -15.76 -46.13 50.34
CA VAL A 12 -14.74 -45.07 50.23
C VAL A 12 -15.38 -43.82 49.60
N PRO A 13 -15.21 -42.61 50.17
CA PRO A 13 -15.73 -41.39 49.57
C PRO A 13 -14.96 -41.10 48.28
N ARG A 14 -15.69 -40.94 47.17
CA ARG A 14 -15.10 -40.64 45.86
C ARG A 14 -14.56 -39.20 45.85
N PRO A 15 -13.30 -38.97 45.47
CA PRO A 15 -12.76 -37.63 45.39
C PRO A 15 -13.43 -36.87 44.24
N GLU A 16 -14.07 -35.74 44.54
CA GLU A 16 -14.48 -34.77 43.53
C GLU A 16 -13.22 -34.11 42.96
N VAL A 17 -12.70 -34.67 41.87
CA VAL A 17 -11.62 -34.07 41.10
C VAL A 17 -12.18 -32.84 40.40
N LYS A 18 -12.05 -31.67 41.03
CA LYS A 18 -12.29 -30.38 40.39
C LYS A 18 -11.21 -30.18 39.32
N ARG A 19 -11.42 -30.76 38.13
CA ARG A 19 -10.53 -30.57 36.99
C ARG A 19 -10.52 -29.10 36.62
N ARG A 20 -9.47 -28.42 37.03
CA ARG A 20 -9.20 -27.02 36.68
C ARG A 20 -8.98 -26.99 35.16
N ARG A 21 -10.03 -26.71 34.38
CA ARG A 21 -10.02 -26.55 32.90
C ARG A 21 -9.16 -25.36 32.41
N LEU A 22 -8.29 -24.82 33.27
CA LEU A 22 -7.47 -23.64 33.01
C LEU A 22 -6.14 -23.95 32.30
N SER A 23 -5.76 -25.22 32.17
CA SER A 23 -4.57 -25.59 31.38
C SER A 23 -4.82 -25.67 29.88
N VAL A 24 -6.08 -25.84 29.43
CA VAL A 24 -6.40 -25.86 27.99
C VAL A 24 -6.42 -24.43 27.42
N SER A 25 -6.87 -23.44 28.21
CA SER A 25 -6.91 -22.03 27.77
C SER A 25 -5.54 -21.36 27.72
N LEU A 26 -4.55 -21.76 28.53
CA LEU A 26 -3.24 -21.10 28.54
C LEU A 26 -2.36 -21.49 27.35
N ILE A 27 -2.39 -22.76 26.93
CA ILE A 27 -1.67 -23.21 25.72
C ILE A 27 -2.26 -22.54 24.47
N TRP A 28 -3.57 -22.34 24.40
CA TRP A 28 -4.22 -21.71 23.25
C TRP A 28 -4.05 -20.19 23.18
N LEU A 29 -3.62 -19.57 24.28
CA LEU A 29 -3.32 -18.14 24.36
C LEU A 29 -2.14 -17.77 23.44
N VAL A 30 -1.13 -18.64 23.34
CA VAL A 30 0.04 -18.42 22.46
C VAL A 30 -0.35 -18.38 20.97
N PRO A 31 -1.10 -19.36 20.41
CA PRO A 31 -1.65 -19.28 19.06
C PRO A 31 -2.52 -18.05 18.81
N ILE A 32 -3.37 -17.67 19.77
CA ILE A 32 -4.21 -16.47 19.62
C ILE A 32 -3.35 -15.22 19.55
N ILE A 33 -2.38 -15.04 20.44
CA ILE A 33 -1.48 -13.89 20.42
C ILE A 33 -0.69 -13.86 19.10
N ALA A 34 -0.14 -15.00 18.68
CA ALA A 34 0.59 -15.09 17.41
C ALA A 34 -0.31 -14.73 16.21
N ALA A 35 -1.57 -15.20 16.20
CA ALA A 35 -2.55 -14.86 15.18
C ALA A 35 -2.91 -13.36 15.19
N ILE A 36 -3.06 -12.75 16.37
CA ILE A 36 -3.33 -11.30 16.50
C ILE A 36 -2.15 -10.49 15.98
N ILE A 37 -0.91 -10.87 16.31
CA ILE A 37 0.29 -10.19 15.81
C ILE A 37 0.36 -10.33 14.28
N GLY A 38 0.15 -11.53 13.74
CA GLY A 38 0.14 -11.77 12.30
C GLY A 38 -0.95 -10.97 11.58
N ALA A 39 -2.17 -10.96 12.12
CA ALA A 39 -3.26 -10.15 11.59
C ALA A 39 -2.96 -8.65 11.68
N SER A 40 -2.36 -8.18 12.77
CA SER A 40 -1.98 -6.78 12.94
C SER A 40 -0.93 -6.34 11.93
N MET A 41 0.04 -7.20 11.59
CA MET A 41 1.10 -6.88 10.63
C MET A 41 0.54 -6.84 9.21
N ALA A 42 -0.37 -7.76 8.86
CA ALA A 42 -1.06 -7.75 7.58
C ALA A 42 -1.96 -6.51 7.39
N PHE A 43 -2.62 -6.04 8.46
CA PHE A 43 -3.47 -4.85 8.41
C PHE A 43 -2.68 -3.53 8.28
N HIS A 44 -1.46 -3.46 8.83
CA HIS A 44 -0.68 -2.21 8.82
C HIS A 44 -0.15 -1.85 7.43
N ASP A 45 0.11 -2.84 6.58
CA ASP A 45 0.64 -2.64 5.23
C ASP A 45 -0.44 -2.16 4.25
N TRP A 46 -1.67 -2.65 4.42
CA TRP A 46 -2.79 -2.27 3.54
C TRP A 46 -3.23 -0.82 3.75
N MET A 47 -3.15 -0.29 4.98
CA MET A 47 -3.70 1.05 5.28
C MET A 47 -2.87 2.21 4.70
N ASN A 48 -1.66 1.94 4.20
CA ASN A 48 -0.74 2.97 3.70
C ASN A 48 -0.68 3.08 2.17
N ILE A 49 -1.42 2.24 1.44
CA ILE A 49 -1.49 2.29 -0.02
C ILE A 49 -2.46 3.41 -0.40
N GLY A 50 -1.93 4.52 -0.91
CA GLY A 50 -2.75 5.62 -1.39
C GLY A 50 -3.40 5.33 -2.75
N PRO A 51 -4.20 6.26 -3.28
CA PRO A 51 -4.98 6.03 -4.48
C PRO A 51 -4.09 5.80 -5.70
N LYS A 52 -4.46 4.81 -6.52
CA LYS A 52 -3.79 4.50 -7.79
C LYS A 52 -4.52 5.16 -8.95
N ILE A 53 -3.77 5.84 -9.80
CA ILE A 53 -4.28 6.48 -11.01
C ILE A 53 -3.46 6.05 -12.22
N THR A 54 -4.06 6.13 -13.40
CA THR A 54 -3.40 5.89 -14.68
C THR A 54 -3.42 7.19 -15.47
N VAL A 55 -2.25 7.65 -15.90
CA VAL A 55 -2.11 8.86 -16.71
C VAL A 55 -1.56 8.48 -18.08
N SER A 56 -2.25 8.88 -19.15
CA SER A 56 -1.79 8.64 -20.52
C SER A 56 -0.87 9.77 -21.00
N PHE A 57 0.26 9.42 -21.59
CA PHE A 57 1.22 10.35 -22.18
C PHE A 57 1.55 9.94 -23.62
N LEU A 58 2.03 10.86 -24.46
CA LEU A 58 2.43 10.50 -25.82
C LEU A 58 3.73 9.69 -25.83
N THR A 59 4.63 9.94 -24.87
CA THR A 59 5.94 9.29 -24.79
C THR A 59 6.33 9.00 -23.34
N ALA A 60 7.04 7.89 -23.14
CA ALA A 60 7.67 7.52 -21.88
C ALA A 60 9.06 8.14 -21.69
N GLU A 61 9.49 9.06 -22.57
CA GLU A 61 10.86 9.58 -22.57
C GLU A 61 11.25 10.20 -21.22
N GLY A 62 12.25 9.59 -20.57
CA GLY A 62 12.75 10.00 -19.25
C GLY A 62 11.90 9.53 -18.06
N LEU A 63 10.77 8.84 -18.30
CA LEU A 63 9.95 8.23 -17.26
C LEU A 63 10.43 6.80 -17.01
N GLU A 64 10.66 6.47 -15.75
CA GLU A 64 11.07 5.15 -15.30
C GLU A 64 10.16 4.67 -14.16
N ALA A 65 9.66 3.43 -14.28
CA ALA A 65 8.89 2.78 -13.24
C ALA A 65 9.72 2.65 -11.95
N ASN A 66 9.09 2.89 -10.80
CA ASN A 66 9.67 2.88 -9.45
C ASN A 66 10.81 3.87 -9.23
N LYS A 67 10.95 4.88 -10.09
CA LYS A 67 11.96 5.95 -9.96
C LYS A 67 11.39 7.34 -10.22
N THR A 68 10.51 7.47 -11.22
CA THR A 68 9.89 8.75 -11.55
C THR A 68 8.92 9.16 -10.46
N GLN A 69 9.20 10.31 -9.86
CA GLN A 69 8.36 10.91 -8.83
C GLN A 69 7.27 11.79 -9.44
N VAL A 70 6.12 11.84 -8.77
CA VAL A 70 5.05 12.80 -9.05
C VAL A 70 5.13 13.91 -8.03
N LYS A 71 5.18 15.16 -8.51
CA LYS A 71 5.44 16.33 -7.67
C LYS A 71 4.40 17.43 -7.87
N TYR A 72 3.98 18.04 -6.77
CA TYR A 72 3.25 19.30 -6.75
C TYR A 72 4.10 20.36 -6.05
N LYS A 73 4.37 21.50 -6.69
CA LYS A 73 5.18 22.58 -6.11
C LYS A 73 6.51 22.08 -5.48
N ASN A 74 7.20 21.17 -6.18
CA ASN A 74 8.44 20.51 -5.75
C ASN A 74 8.32 19.56 -4.53
N VAL A 75 7.10 19.26 -4.08
CA VAL A 75 6.82 18.27 -3.04
C VAL A 75 6.42 16.95 -3.68
N VAL A 76 7.02 15.84 -3.25
CA VAL A 76 6.69 14.49 -3.74
C VAL A 76 5.34 14.07 -3.18
N ILE A 77 4.39 13.79 -4.08
CA ILE A 77 3.03 13.38 -3.74
C ILE A 77 2.70 11.95 -4.18
N GLY A 78 3.61 11.31 -4.92
CA GLY A 78 3.44 9.95 -5.41
C GLY A 78 4.61 9.51 -6.29
N MET A 79 4.47 8.32 -6.88
CA MET A 79 5.50 7.70 -7.71
C MET A 79 4.87 6.88 -8.84
N VAL A 80 5.51 6.84 -10.00
CA VAL A 80 5.15 5.93 -11.09
C VAL A 80 5.56 4.52 -10.68
N THR A 81 4.62 3.59 -10.60
CA THR A 81 4.87 2.19 -10.23
C THR A 81 5.06 1.30 -11.45
N GLU A 82 4.40 1.62 -12.56
CA GLU A 82 4.46 0.85 -13.80
C GLU A 82 4.24 1.76 -15.01
N ILE A 83 4.89 1.39 -16.13
CA ILE A 83 4.74 2.05 -17.42
C ILE A 83 4.40 0.96 -18.43
N SER A 84 3.25 1.09 -19.09
CA SER A 84 2.81 0.16 -20.13
C SER A 84 2.47 0.93 -21.40
N LEU A 85 2.49 0.22 -22.53
CA LEU A 85 2.06 0.77 -23.81
C LEU A 85 0.55 0.50 -23.96
N SER A 86 -0.18 1.44 -24.53
CA SER A 86 -1.59 1.25 -24.85
C SER A 86 -1.82 0.11 -25.85
N ASP A 87 -3.04 -0.44 -25.88
CA ASP A 87 -3.40 -1.53 -26.78
C ASP A 87 -3.21 -1.17 -28.26
N ASP A 88 -3.46 0.10 -28.61
CA ASP A 88 -3.29 0.67 -29.95
C ASP A 88 -1.85 1.13 -30.23
N ARG A 89 -0.95 1.07 -29.23
CA ARG A 89 0.46 1.47 -29.31
C ARG A 89 0.71 2.94 -29.63
N THR A 90 -0.30 3.80 -29.50
CA THR A 90 -0.18 5.23 -29.83
C THR A 90 0.25 6.08 -28.64
N HIS A 91 0.07 5.57 -27.41
CA HIS A 91 0.35 6.30 -26.18
C HIS A 91 0.85 5.37 -25.09
N VAL A 92 1.42 5.97 -24.05
CA VAL A 92 1.96 5.27 -22.89
C VAL A 92 1.03 5.49 -21.71
N LEU A 93 0.76 4.43 -20.95
CA LEU A 93 -0.01 4.46 -19.71
C LEU A 93 0.97 4.38 -18.53
N ALA A 94 1.05 5.46 -17.76
CA ALA A 94 1.81 5.50 -16.53
C ALA A 94 0.88 5.24 -15.34
N ASN A 95 1.06 4.11 -14.67
CA ASN A 95 0.39 3.82 -13.41
C ASN A 95 1.15 4.53 -12.29
N ILE A 96 0.43 5.36 -11.55
CA ILE A 96 0.94 6.20 -10.48
C ILE A 96 0.27 5.80 -9.18
N GLU A 97 1.07 5.56 -8.17
CA GLU A 97 0.62 5.42 -6.80
C GLU A 97 0.83 6.75 -6.07
N LEU A 98 -0.28 7.37 -5.68
CA LEU A 98 -0.27 8.60 -4.91
C LEU A 98 -0.18 8.28 -3.42
N ASN A 99 0.36 9.21 -2.64
CA ASN A 99 0.31 9.15 -1.18
C ASN A 99 -1.14 9.35 -0.70
N THR A 100 -1.49 8.81 0.47
CA THR A 100 -2.84 8.98 1.06
C THR A 100 -3.26 10.45 1.23
N SER A 101 -2.30 11.36 1.46
CA SER A 101 -2.55 12.80 1.56
C SER A 101 -2.84 13.49 0.22
N ALA A 102 -2.61 12.81 -0.90
CA ALA A 102 -2.76 13.34 -2.26
C ALA A 102 -4.11 12.99 -2.90
N SER A 103 -5.13 12.64 -2.12
CA SER A 103 -6.52 12.47 -2.60
C SER A 103 -7.06 13.64 -3.44
N PRO A 104 -6.73 14.92 -3.17
CA PRO A 104 -7.13 16.03 -4.05
C PRO A 104 -6.69 15.91 -5.52
N PHE A 105 -5.65 15.13 -5.81
CA PHE A 105 -5.12 14.94 -7.16
C PHE A 105 -5.89 13.86 -7.95
N THR A 106 -6.83 13.15 -7.34
CA THR A 106 -7.72 12.23 -8.04
C THR A 106 -8.98 12.91 -8.57
N ARG A 107 -9.11 14.23 -8.40
CA ARG A 107 -10.27 15.00 -8.92
C ARG A 107 -10.26 15.06 -10.43
N ILE A 108 -11.44 15.05 -11.06
CA ILE A 108 -11.59 14.99 -12.52
C ILE A 108 -10.88 16.13 -13.28
N ASP A 109 -10.71 17.29 -12.65
CA ASP A 109 -10.04 18.47 -13.19
C ASP A 109 -8.56 18.59 -12.81
N SER A 110 -7.99 17.55 -12.18
CA SER A 110 -6.56 17.49 -11.89
C SER A 110 -5.75 17.34 -13.17
N GLN A 111 -4.61 18.03 -13.22
CA GLN A 111 -3.74 18.06 -14.40
C GLN A 111 -2.40 17.43 -14.10
N TYR A 112 -1.83 16.75 -15.10
CA TYR A 112 -0.54 16.09 -15.00
C TYR A 112 0.30 16.44 -16.22
N TRP A 113 1.60 16.65 -16.04
CA TRP A 113 2.50 16.92 -17.17
C TRP A 113 3.91 16.40 -16.93
N VAL A 114 4.64 16.10 -18.00
CA VAL A 114 6.04 15.67 -17.89
C VAL A 114 6.98 16.87 -17.86
N VAL A 115 7.83 16.95 -16.84
CA VAL A 115 8.90 17.94 -16.76
C VAL A 115 10.23 17.29 -17.10
N ARG A 116 10.80 17.68 -18.25
CA ARG A 116 12.10 17.20 -18.72
C ARG A 116 13.18 18.26 -18.43
N PRO A 117 14.29 17.90 -17.76
CA PRO A 117 15.39 18.84 -17.57
C PRO A 117 16.02 19.19 -18.94
N ARG A 118 16.08 20.49 -19.28
CA ARG A 118 16.82 20.95 -20.47
C ARG A 118 18.29 21.10 -20.11
N ILE A 119 19.14 20.22 -20.61
CA ILE A 119 20.59 20.35 -20.43
C ILE A 119 21.08 21.41 -21.42
N GLY A 120 21.37 22.62 -20.94
CA GLY A 120 21.97 23.68 -21.75
C GLY A 120 23.43 23.36 -22.08
N ALA A 121 23.88 23.69 -23.29
CA ALA A 121 25.25 23.46 -23.80
C ALA A 121 26.38 24.21 -23.06
N HIS A 122 26.09 24.88 -21.94
CA HIS A 122 27.03 25.74 -21.20
C HIS A 122 27.48 25.17 -19.85
N GLY A 123 27.45 23.83 -19.70
CA GLY A 123 28.09 23.14 -18.59
C GLY A 123 27.33 23.25 -17.27
N VAL A 124 26.93 22.11 -16.72
CA VAL A 124 26.47 22.03 -15.33
C VAL A 124 27.58 21.39 -14.50
N SER A 125 28.23 22.22 -13.69
CA SER A 125 29.11 21.76 -12.61
C SER A 125 28.21 21.24 -11.49
N GLY A 126 27.86 19.95 -11.55
CA GLY A 126 27.03 19.32 -10.53
C GLY A 126 26.65 17.90 -10.90
N VAL A 127 27.19 16.92 -10.18
CA VAL A 127 26.81 15.51 -10.29
C VAL A 127 25.30 15.26 -10.08
N ASP A 128 24.58 16.19 -9.44
CA ASP A 128 23.13 16.13 -9.20
C ASP A 128 22.26 16.25 -10.47
N THR A 129 22.75 16.92 -11.52
CA THR A 129 22.00 17.10 -12.77
C THR A 129 22.03 15.89 -13.70
N LEU A 130 22.97 14.97 -13.51
CA LEU A 130 23.00 13.69 -14.23
C LEU A 130 22.04 12.65 -13.62
N LEU A 131 21.62 12.85 -12.37
CA LEU A 131 20.83 11.90 -11.58
C LEU A 131 19.36 12.30 -11.41
N SER A 132 19.01 13.56 -11.68
CA SER A 132 17.62 14.04 -11.59
C SER A 132 16.89 13.70 -12.89
N GLY A 133 16.44 12.45 -13.02
CA GLY A 133 15.61 11.99 -14.15
C GLY A 133 14.33 12.82 -14.31
N ALA A 134 13.62 12.64 -15.43
CA ALA A 134 12.36 13.37 -15.64
C ALA A 134 11.36 13.04 -14.52
N PHE A 135 10.51 14.00 -14.20
CA PHE A 135 9.47 13.85 -13.19
C PHE A 135 8.13 14.30 -13.74
N ILE A 136 7.05 13.87 -13.09
CA ILE A 136 5.68 14.27 -13.45
C ILE A 136 5.26 15.40 -12.51
N GLY A 137 4.92 16.55 -13.09
CA GLY A 137 4.21 17.61 -12.38
C GLY A 137 2.73 17.26 -12.28
N ALA A 138 2.10 17.63 -11.17
CA ALA A 138 0.66 17.53 -10.97
C ALA A 138 0.10 18.86 -10.49
N ASP A 139 -1.16 19.15 -10.78
CA ASP A 139 -1.93 20.22 -10.13
C ASP A 139 -3.27 19.66 -9.67
N ALA A 140 -3.68 20.06 -8.46
CA ALA A 140 -4.87 19.52 -7.84
C ALA A 140 -6.12 20.16 -8.43
N GLY A 141 -7.12 19.34 -8.74
CA GLY A 141 -8.44 19.82 -9.11
C GLY A 141 -9.19 20.48 -7.95
N SER A 142 -10.33 21.10 -8.23
CA SER A 142 -11.29 21.63 -7.26
C SER A 142 -12.65 20.94 -7.32
N SER A 143 -12.87 20.04 -8.28
CA SER A 143 -14.12 19.27 -8.39
C SER A 143 -14.34 18.34 -7.19
N ASP A 144 -15.60 18.08 -6.86
CA ASP A 144 -15.99 17.04 -5.90
C ASP A 144 -15.95 15.63 -6.51
N GLU A 145 -15.95 15.53 -7.84
CA GLU A 145 -15.90 14.27 -8.56
C GLU A 145 -14.46 13.77 -8.74
N THR A 146 -14.27 12.46 -8.57
CA THR A 146 -12.96 11.81 -8.72
C THR A 146 -12.93 10.88 -9.91
N LYS A 147 -11.74 10.71 -10.48
CA LYS A 147 -11.45 9.81 -11.60
C LYS A 147 -10.09 9.14 -11.38
N THR A 148 -9.92 7.95 -11.94
CA THR A 148 -8.67 7.20 -11.87
C THR A 148 -7.87 7.22 -13.18
N SER A 149 -8.42 7.76 -14.26
CA SER A 149 -7.78 7.82 -15.57
C SER A 149 -7.69 9.26 -16.06
N PHE A 150 -6.47 9.71 -16.37
CA PHE A 150 -6.18 11.09 -16.77
C PHE A 150 -5.41 11.12 -18.09
N THR A 151 -5.54 12.23 -18.80
CA THR A 151 -4.70 12.53 -19.96
C THR A 151 -3.63 13.51 -19.51
N GLY A 152 -2.38 13.11 -19.65
CA GLY A 152 -1.22 13.92 -19.36
C GLY A 152 -0.94 14.95 -20.46
N LEU A 153 -0.45 16.10 -20.06
CA LEU A 153 -0.01 17.19 -20.92
C LEU A 153 1.49 17.09 -21.17
N GLU A 154 1.95 17.41 -22.37
CA GLU A 154 3.38 17.40 -22.69
C GLU A 154 4.11 18.66 -22.19
N THR A 155 3.34 19.70 -21.87
CA THR A 155 3.85 20.99 -21.37
C THR A 155 3.10 21.40 -20.11
N PRO A 156 3.78 22.09 -19.17
CA PRO A 156 3.12 22.64 -17.99
C PRO A 156 1.98 23.60 -18.40
N PRO A 157 0.85 23.59 -17.67
CA PRO A 157 -0.19 24.59 -17.84
C PRO A 157 0.35 26.00 -17.52
N PRO A 158 -0.21 27.05 -18.14
CA PRO A 158 0.21 28.44 -17.96
C PRO A 158 -0.10 29.01 -16.56
#